data_AF-A0A7C1VJL7-F1
#
_entry.id   AF-A0A7C1VJL7-F1
#
_cell.length_a   1.000
_cell.length_b   1.000
_cell.length_c   1.000
_cell.angle_alpha   90.00
_cell.angle_beta   90.00
_cell.angle_gamma   90.00
#
_symmetry.space_group_name_H-M   'P 1'
#
loop_
_entity.id
_entity.type
_entity.pdbx_description
1 polymer ?
#
loop_
_entity_poly.entity_id
_entity_poly.type
_entity_poly.pdbx_seq_one_letter_code
_entity_poly.pdbx_strand_id
1 'polypeptide(L)'
;MPHDYNYKKLPEHIRDSVQRYIEQGAPPGDFLTAVIRNDLKESFGRADDINIARMFDIVDFFYNEAPLECWGSPEEMEKWIKDGGVDGIIQARRSLSRKNLPQKKPA
;
A
#
# COMPACT_ATOMS: atom_id res chain seq x y z
N MET A 1 -14.22 -4.42 -5.62
CA MET A 1 -14.72 -3.46 -4.64
C MET A 1 -13.73 -2.31 -4.66
N PRO A 2 -14.13 -1.05 -4.88
CA PRO A 2 -13.27 0.07 -4.53
C PRO A 2 -13.03 -0.03 -3.03
N HIS A 3 -11.78 -0.12 -2.60
CA HIS A 3 -11.45 -0.01 -1.19
C HIS A 3 -11.35 1.49 -0.91
N ASP A 4 -12.29 2.02 -0.13
CA ASP A 4 -12.35 3.43 0.23
C ASP A 4 -11.43 3.68 1.42
N TYR A 5 -10.13 3.75 1.17
CA TYR A 5 -9.15 4.06 2.21
C TYR A 5 -9.28 5.53 2.61
N ASN A 6 -9.41 5.81 3.91
CA ASN A 6 -9.55 7.18 4.37
C ASN A 6 -8.20 7.91 4.46
N TYR A 7 -7.64 8.29 3.31
CA TYR A 7 -6.38 9.03 3.21
C TYR A 7 -6.39 10.39 3.93
N LYS A 8 -7.56 10.92 4.30
CA LYS A 8 -7.66 12.18 5.05
C LYS A 8 -7.08 12.07 6.46
N LYS A 9 -6.93 10.86 7.00
CA LYS A 9 -6.24 10.59 8.28
C LYS A 9 -4.74 10.92 8.23
N LEU A 10 -4.15 11.00 7.04
CA LEU A 10 -2.73 11.29 6.84
C LEU A 10 -2.47 12.79 6.65
N PRO A 11 -1.26 13.28 6.97
CA PRO A 11 -0.77 14.59 6.56
C PRO A 11 -0.92 14.80 5.05
N GLU A 12 -1.36 15.99 4.66
CA GLU A 12 -1.77 16.28 3.27
C GLU A 12 -0.66 16.00 2.25
N HIS A 13 0.58 16.36 2.56
CA HIS A 13 1.72 16.25 1.65
C HIS A 13 2.16 14.81 1.37
N ILE A 14 1.77 13.84 2.20
CA ILE A 14 2.11 12.41 1.98
C ILE A 14 0.98 11.60 1.34
N ARG A 15 -0.26 12.13 1.31
CA ARG A 15 -1.46 11.38 0.88
C ARG A 15 -1.30 10.78 -0.51
N ASP A 16 -0.87 11.57 -1.48
CA ASP A 16 -0.71 11.15 -2.87
C ASP A 16 0.40 10.08 -3.03
N SER A 17 1.44 10.14 -2.21
CA SER A 17 2.48 9.10 -2.20
C SER A 17 1.96 7.79 -1.59
N VAL A 18 1.20 7.86 -0.49
CA VAL A 18 0.62 6.68 0.16
C VAL A 18 -0.47 6.05 -0.71
N GLN A 19 -1.27 6.87 -1.39
CA GLN A 19 -2.28 6.40 -2.32
C GLN A 19 -1.65 5.63 -3.49
N ARG A 20 -0.64 6.20 -4.17
CA ARG A 20 0.07 5.50 -5.26
C ARG A 20 0.76 4.23 -4.80
N TYR A 21 1.31 4.22 -3.59
CA TYR A 21 1.89 3.02 -2.99
C TYR A 21 0.84 1.91 -2.79
N ILE A 22 -0.29 2.24 -2.15
CA ILE A 22 -1.35 1.25 -1.86
C ILE A 22 -2.02 0.78 -3.15
N GLU A 23 -2.43 1.70 -4.01
CA GLU A 23 -3.24 1.38 -5.18
C GLU A 23 -2.40 0.74 -6.30
N GLN A 24 -1.20 1.25 -6.55
CA GLN A 24 -0.41 0.92 -7.74
C GLN A 24 0.90 0.18 -7.40
N GLY A 25 1.25 0.04 -6.11
CA GLY A 25 2.55 -0.51 -5.71
C GLY A 25 3.71 0.43 -6.07
N ALA A 26 3.46 1.73 -6.25
CA ALA A 26 4.52 2.67 -6.61
C ALA A 26 5.49 2.88 -5.43
N PRO A 27 6.81 2.73 -5.61
CA PRO A 27 7.77 2.94 -4.52
C PRO A 27 7.69 4.37 -3.96
N PRO A 28 7.48 4.55 -2.65
CA PRO A 28 7.41 5.87 -2.03
C PRO A 28 8.82 6.38 -1.66
N GLY A 29 8.90 7.61 -1.15
CA GLY A 29 10.16 8.18 -0.67
C GLY A 29 10.69 7.54 0.61
N ASP A 30 11.91 7.90 1.01
CA ASP A 30 12.65 7.29 2.10
C ASP A 30 11.92 7.30 3.46
N PHE A 31 11.23 8.38 3.80
CA PHE A 31 10.46 8.48 5.05
C PHE A 31 9.35 7.41 5.10
N LEU A 32 8.50 7.38 4.08
CA LEU A 32 7.41 6.39 4.00
C LEU A 32 7.95 4.98 3.88
N THR A 33 9.07 4.79 3.18
CA THR A 33 9.77 3.49 3.13
C THR A 33 10.15 3.01 4.52
N ALA A 34 10.69 3.88 5.39
CA ALA A 34 11.01 3.52 6.76
C ALA A 34 9.76 3.16 7.59
N VAL A 35 8.69 3.95 7.45
CA VAL A 35 7.41 3.70 8.16
C VAL A 35 6.80 2.36 7.74
N ILE A 36 6.69 2.12 6.44
CA ILE A 36 6.08 0.91 5.86
C ILE A 36 6.86 -0.34 6.28
N ARG A 37 8.19 -0.24 6.34
CA ARG A 37 9.08 -1.35 6.76
C ARG A 37 9.16 -1.53 8.28
N ASN A 38 8.40 -0.75 9.04
CA ASN A 38 8.37 -0.76 10.50
C ASN A 38 9.74 -0.48 11.15
N ASP A 39 10.54 0.41 10.54
CA ASP A 39 11.79 0.89 11.11
C ASP A 39 11.54 2.20 11.87
N LEU A 40 11.28 2.10 13.18
CA LEU A 40 10.97 3.24 14.03
C LEU A 40 12.09 4.29 14.03
N LYS A 41 13.35 3.84 14.08
CA LYS A 41 14.53 4.73 14.13
C LYS A 41 14.60 5.55 12.85
N GLU A 42 14.53 4.91 11.70
CA GLU A 42 14.61 5.59 10.41
C GLU A 42 13.35 6.42 10.13
N SER A 43 12.18 6.00 10.61
CA SER A 43 10.92 6.75 10.48
C SER A 43 11.02 8.11 11.12
N PHE A 44 11.50 8.19 12.37
CA PHE A 44 11.72 9.48 13.04
C PHE A 44 12.94 10.23 12.50
N GLY A 45 14.01 9.53 12.12
CA GLY A 45 15.23 10.14 11.60
C GLY A 45 15.06 10.85 10.25
N ARG A 46 14.03 10.48 9.48
CA ARG A 46 13.75 11.02 8.13
C ARG A 46 12.51 11.89 8.05
N ALA A 47 11.71 11.92 9.10
CA ALA A 47 10.46 12.68 9.13
C ALA A 47 10.73 14.19 9.24
N ASP A 48 9.92 14.98 8.54
CA ASP A 48 9.78 16.40 8.82
C ASP A 48 8.94 16.64 10.10
N ASP A 49 8.87 17.90 10.55
CA ASP A 49 8.17 18.29 11.78
C ASP A 49 6.68 17.88 11.79
N ILE A 50 6.02 17.94 10.64
CA ILE A 50 4.60 17.57 10.51
C ILE A 50 4.47 16.05 10.69
N ASN A 51 5.31 15.28 10.01
CA ASN A 51 5.32 13.83 10.07
C ASN A 51 5.72 13.30 11.46
N ILE A 52 6.65 13.96 12.15
CA ILE A 52 6.99 13.66 13.55
C ILE A 52 5.76 13.86 14.43
N ALA A 53 5.13 15.04 14.35
CA ALA A 53 3.94 15.35 15.15
C ALA A 53 2.75 14.44 14.81
N ARG A 54 2.72 13.91 13.58
CA ARG A 54 1.64 13.08 13.07
C ARG A 54 1.91 11.58 13.03
N MET A 55 3.08 11.12 13.50
CA MET A 55 3.54 9.73 13.36
C MET A 55 2.52 8.71 13.85
N PHE A 56 1.81 8.99 14.96
CA PHE A 56 0.77 8.10 15.48
C PHE A 56 -0.34 7.85 14.45
N ASP A 57 -0.92 8.89 13.84
CA ASP A 57 -1.99 8.71 12.85
C ASP A 57 -1.48 8.01 11.58
N ILE A 58 -0.21 8.22 11.22
CA ILE A 58 0.41 7.56 10.07
C ILE A 58 0.47 6.05 10.31
N VAL A 59 1.00 5.64 11.47
CA VAL A 59 1.07 4.21 11.85
C VAL A 59 -0.33 3.63 12.06
N ASP A 60 -1.24 4.36 12.71
CA ASP A 60 -2.64 3.96 12.88
C ASP A 60 -3.34 3.69 11.55
N PHE A 61 -3.11 4.54 10.54
CA PHE A 61 -3.65 4.32 9.20
C PHE A 61 -3.12 3.03 8.58
N PHE A 62 -1.81 2.78 8.62
CA PHE A 62 -1.26 1.53 8.09
C PHE A 62 -1.79 0.30 8.86
N TYR A 63 -1.92 0.40 10.18
CA TYR A 63 -2.38 -0.70 11.01
C TYR A 63 -3.87 -1.02 10.88
N ASN A 64 -4.72 0.00 10.82
CA ASN A 64 -6.18 -0.16 10.90
C ASN A 64 -6.92 -0.01 9.55
N GLU A 65 -6.32 0.65 8.56
CA GLU A 65 -7.01 1.00 7.30
C GLU A 65 -6.35 0.39 6.06
N ALA A 66 -5.01 0.37 6.00
CA ALA A 66 -4.30 -0.12 4.83
C ALA A 66 -4.40 -1.66 4.69
N PRO A 67 -4.19 -2.21 3.49
CA PRO A 67 -4.10 -3.65 3.30
C PRO A 67 -3.00 -4.26 4.18
N LEU A 68 -3.30 -5.39 4.81
CA LEU A 68 -2.38 -6.05 5.74
C LEU A 68 -1.04 -6.36 5.08
N GLU A 69 -1.05 -6.80 3.82
CA GLU A 69 0.14 -7.24 3.10
C GLU A 69 0.98 -6.09 2.53
N CYS A 70 0.56 -4.83 2.71
CA CYS A 70 1.27 -3.68 2.16
C CYS A 70 2.28 -3.05 3.12
N TRP A 71 2.43 -3.53 4.35
CA TRP A 71 3.34 -2.93 5.33
C TRP A 71 3.65 -3.91 6.46
N GLY A 72 4.64 -3.58 7.29
CA GLY A 72 5.02 -4.35 8.48
C GLY A 72 6.45 -4.87 8.43
N SER A 73 6.97 -5.12 7.22
CA SER A 73 8.32 -5.62 6.99
C SER A 73 8.87 -5.19 5.61
N PRO A 74 10.20 -5.22 5.41
CA PRO A 74 10.82 -5.07 4.09
C PRO A 74 10.23 -6.02 3.04
N GLU A 75 10.02 -7.28 3.41
CA GLU A 75 9.57 -8.33 2.51
C GLU A 75 8.13 -8.11 2.04
N GLU A 76 7.25 -7.66 2.94
CA GLU A 76 5.87 -7.29 2.61
C GLU A 76 5.83 -6.11 1.64
N MET A 77 6.63 -5.07 1.89
CA MET A 77 6.73 -3.91 1.00
C MET A 77 7.21 -4.29 -0.40
N GLU A 78 8.31 -5.06 -0.49
CA GLU A 78 8.86 -5.49 -1.77
C GLU A 78 7.87 -6.35 -2.56
N LYS A 79 7.18 -7.27 -1.86
CA LYS A 79 6.14 -8.08 -2.47
C LYS A 79 4.96 -7.23 -2.96
N TRP A 80 4.52 -6.26 -2.17
CA TRP A 80 3.41 -5.37 -2.53
C TRP A 80 3.72 -4.54 -3.79
N ILE A 81 4.92 -3.97 -3.86
CA ILE A 81 5.43 -3.25 -5.04
C ILE A 81 5.45 -4.18 -6.26
N LYS A 82 5.99 -5.39 -6.09
CA LYS A 82 6.07 -6.39 -7.17
C LYS A 82 4.69 -6.82 -7.69
N ASP A 83 3.73 -6.96 -6.79
CA ASP A 83 2.36 -7.33 -7.13
C ASP A 83 1.56 -6.17 -7.75
N GLY A 84 2.11 -4.95 -7.78
CA GLY A 84 1.50 -3.77 -8.38
C GLY A 84 0.36 -3.18 -7.55
N GLY A 85 0.42 -3.34 -6.23
CA GLY A 85 -0.60 -2.88 -5.29
C GLY A 85 -1.97 -3.51 -5.52
N VAL A 86 -3.02 -2.82 -5.04
CA VAL A 86 -4.41 -3.27 -5.20
C VAL A 86 -4.77 -3.50 -6.66
N ASP A 87 -4.34 -2.61 -7.55
CA ASP A 87 -4.65 -2.69 -8.98
C ASP A 87 -4.07 -3.95 -9.59
N GLY A 88 -2.79 -4.25 -9.35
CA GLY A 88 -2.15 -5.45 -9.87
C GLY A 88 -2.78 -6.73 -9.33
N ILE A 89 -3.16 -6.78 -8.04
CA ILE A 89 -3.89 -7.90 -7.44
C ILE A 89 -5.26 -8.10 -8.12
N ILE A 90 -6.00 -7.03 -8.38
CA ILE A 90 -7.29 -7.09 -9.07
C ILE A 90 -7.11 -7.61 -10.50
N GLN A 91 -6.10 -7.14 -11.24
CA GLN A 91 -5.83 -7.60 -12.61
C GLN A 91 -5.42 -9.08 -12.65
N ALA A 92 -4.58 -9.53 -11.71
CA ALA A 92 -4.19 -10.92 -11.57
C ALA A 92 -5.42 -11.82 -11.31
N ARG A 93 -6.29 -11.44 -10.36
CA ARG A 93 -7.54 -12.16 -10.03
C ARG A 93 -8.48 -12.24 -11.24
N ARG A 94 -8.66 -11.14 -11.97
CA ARG A 94 -9.48 -11.11 -13.20
C ARG A 94 -8.92 -12.05 -14.28
N SER A 95 -7.61 -12.09 -14.44
CA SER A 95 -6.94 -12.95 -15.43
C SER A 95 -7.08 -14.44 -15.09
N LEU A 96 -7.00 -14.81 -13.81
CA LEU A 96 -7.22 -16.17 -13.33
C LEU A 96 -8.66 -16.63 -13.52
N SER A 97 -9.64 -15.76 -13.21
CA SER A 97 -11.06 -16.05 -13.42
C SER A 97 -11.38 -16.30 -14.91
N ARG A 98 -10.79 -15.52 -15.83
CA ARG A 98 -10.96 -15.71 -17.28
C ARG A 98 -10.39 -17.04 -17.80
N LYS A 99 -9.26 -17.50 -17.25
CA LYS A 99 -8.61 -18.78 -17.65
C LYS A 99 -9.40 -20.02 -17.23
N ASN A 100 -10.28 -19.91 -16.23
CA ASN A 100 -11.06 -21.02 -15.68
C ASN A 100 -12.49 -21.13 -16.25
N LEU A 101 -12.86 -20.36 -17.28
CA LEU A 101 -14.16 -20.56 -17.92
C LEU A 101 -14.19 -21.89 -18.71
N PRO A 102 -15.23 -22.73 -18.55
CA PRO A 102 -15.38 -23.92 -19.36
C PRO A 102 -15.49 -23.50 -20.84
N GLN A 103 -14.60 -24.02 -21.68
CA GLN A 103 -14.71 -23.83 -23.12
C GLN A 103 -16.03 -24.46 -23.56
N LYS A 104 -16.99 -23.64 -24.02
CA LYS A 104 -18.18 -24.14 -24.69
C LYS A 104 -17.70 -24.93 -25.91
N LYS A 105 -17.91 -26.25 -25.90
CA LYS A 105 -17.72 -27.08 -27.09
C LYS A 105 -18.60 -26.50 -28.22
N PRO A 106 -18.06 -26.26 -29.42
CA PRO A 106 -18.90 -25.87 -30.55
C PRO A 106 -19.92 -26.98 -30.83
N ALA A 107 -21.14 -26.55 -31.17
CA ALA A 107 -22.27 -27.41 -31.51
C ALA A 107 -22.05 -28.11 -32.86
#